data_AF-A0A7I2V422-F1
#
_entry.id   AF-A0A7I2V422-F1
#
_cell.length_a   1.000
_cell.length_b   1.000
_cell.length_c   1.000
_cell.angle_alpha   90.00
_cell.angle_beta   90.00
_cell.angle_gamma   90.00
#
_symmetry.space_group_name_H-M   'P 1'
#
loop_
_entity.id
_entity.type
_entity.pdbx_description
1 polymer ?
#
loop_
_entity_poly.entity_id
_entity_poly.type
_entity_poly.pdbx_seq_one_letter_code
_entity_poly.pdbx_strand_id
1 'polypeptide(L)'
;GDACVYLHGEVCEICRLQVLHPFDPEQRKAHEKICMLTFEHEMEKAFAFQASQDKVCSICMEVILEKASASERRFGILSNCNHTYCLSCIRQWRCAKQFENPIINNLILISGLVQNAV
;
A
#
# COMPACT_ATOMS: atom_id res chain seq x y z
N GLY A 1 -6.82 31.86 19.57
CA GLY A 1 -7.94 32.00 20.54
C GLY A 1 -8.61 33.32 20.29
N ASP A 2 -9.85 33.51 20.76
CA ASP A 2 -10.72 34.64 20.36
C ASP A 2 -10.18 36.04 20.69
N ALA A 3 -9.13 36.13 21.52
CA ALA A 3 -8.43 37.38 21.85
C ALA A 3 -7.12 37.61 21.06
N CYS A 4 -6.84 36.82 20.03
CA CYS A 4 -5.60 36.92 19.26
C CYS A 4 -5.68 38.00 18.18
N VAL A 5 -4.63 38.80 18.05
CA VAL A 5 -4.51 39.90 17.07
C VAL A 5 -4.05 39.45 15.68
N TYR A 6 -3.67 38.19 15.52
CA TYR A 6 -3.14 37.63 14.27
C TYR A 6 -4.20 36.81 13.53
N LEU A 7 -4.11 36.79 12.20
CA LEU A 7 -5.00 36.00 11.34
C LEU A 7 -4.86 34.51 11.67
N HIS A 8 -5.97 33.90 12.08
CA HIS A 8 -6.06 32.45 12.23
C HIS A 8 -6.64 31.84 10.95
N GLY A 9 -6.04 30.75 10.48
CA GLY A 9 -6.57 29.98 9.37
C GLY A 9 -7.87 29.25 9.75
N GLU A 10 -8.70 28.98 8.76
CA GLU A 10 -9.87 28.10 8.88
C GLU A 10 -9.44 26.62 8.93
N VAL A 11 -10.32 25.78 9.46
CA VAL A 11 -10.09 24.35 9.61
C VAL A 11 -10.44 23.62 8.33
N CYS A 12 -9.52 22.82 7.78
CA CYS A 12 -9.83 21.91 6.68
C CYS A 12 -10.66 20.73 7.19
N GLU A 13 -11.72 20.36 6.48
CA GLU A 13 -12.60 19.25 6.89
C GLU A 13 -11.92 17.87 6.82
N ILE A 14 -10.94 17.72 5.93
CA ILE A 14 -10.24 16.45 5.67
C ILE A 14 -9.14 16.22 6.71
N CYS A 15 -8.16 17.13 6.83
CA CYS A 15 -7.06 16.97 7.76
C CYS A 15 -7.32 17.52 9.17
N ARG A 16 -8.43 18.27 9.37
CA ARG A 16 -8.80 18.92 10.65
C ARG A 16 -7.76 19.90 11.19
N LEU A 17 -6.82 20.35 10.37
CA LEU A 17 -5.81 21.35 10.72
C LEU A 17 -6.26 22.77 10.34
N GLN A 18 -5.79 23.78 11.07
CA GLN A 18 -6.00 25.21 10.78
C GLN A 18 -5.03 25.68 9.69
N VAL A 19 -5.30 25.31 8.44
CA VAL A 19 -4.39 25.52 7.29
C VAL A 19 -5.06 26.25 6.12
N LEU A 20 -6.37 26.46 6.18
CA LEU A 20 -7.12 27.19 5.15
C LEU A 20 -7.01 28.69 5.41
N HIS A 21 -6.78 29.49 4.36
CA HIS A 21 -6.75 30.94 4.50
C HIS A 21 -8.17 31.52 4.41
N PRO A 22 -8.64 32.36 5.36
CA PRO A 22 -10.04 32.82 5.41
C PRO A 22 -10.51 33.63 4.18
N PHE A 23 -9.59 34.33 3.51
CA PHE A 23 -9.91 35.25 2.42
C PHE A 23 -9.27 34.87 1.08
N ASP A 24 -8.56 33.73 1.01
CA ASP A 24 -7.88 33.31 -0.21
C ASP A 24 -8.52 32.03 -0.74
N PRO A 25 -9.51 32.14 -1.65
CA PRO A 25 -10.22 30.99 -2.19
C PRO A 25 -9.32 30.08 -3.03
N GLU A 26 -8.26 30.61 -3.65
CA GLU A 26 -7.35 29.82 -4.48
C GLU A 26 -6.45 28.94 -3.60
N GLN A 27 -5.93 29.50 -2.50
CA GLN A 27 -5.18 28.73 -1.50
C GLN A 27 -6.02 27.61 -0.91
N ARG A 28 -7.29 27.90 -0.56
CA ARG A 28 -8.19 26.90 0.01
C ARG A 28 -8.43 25.75 -0.96
N LYS A 29 -8.78 26.06 -2.21
CA LYS A 29 -8.99 25.07 -3.26
C LYS A 29 -7.74 24.24 -3.55
N ALA A 30 -6.57 24.87 -3.56
CA ALA A 30 -5.29 24.18 -3.74
C ALA A 30 -5.01 23.22 -2.58
N HIS A 31 -5.23 23.66 -1.33
CA HIS A 31 -5.07 22.81 -0.15
C HIS A 31 -6.06 21.64 -0.18
N GLU A 32 -7.35 21.89 -0.36
CA GLU A 32 -8.39 20.86 -0.38
C GLU A 32 -8.09 19.78 -1.42
N LYS A 33 -7.67 20.18 -2.62
CA LYS A 33 -7.27 19.24 -3.67
C LYS A 33 -6.10 18.35 -3.24
N ILE A 34 -5.01 18.94 -2.72
CA ILE A 34 -3.83 18.19 -2.29
C ILE A 34 -4.16 17.30 -1.09
N CYS A 35 -4.94 17.83 -0.15
CA CYS A 35 -5.34 17.14 1.06
C CYS A 35 -6.21 15.91 0.74
N MET A 36 -7.17 16.05 -0.18
CA MET A 36 -8.00 14.95 -0.66
C MET A 36 -7.15 13.86 -1.35
N LEU A 37 -6.27 14.24 -2.28
CA LEU A 37 -5.38 13.28 -2.96
C LEU A 37 -4.48 12.54 -1.97
N THR A 38 -3.96 13.24 -0.97
CA THR A 38 -3.13 12.63 0.09
C THR A 38 -3.96 11.66 0.92
N PHE A 39 -5.18 12.05 1.29
CA PHE A 39 -6.07 11.22 2.08
C PHE A 39 -6.47 9.93 1.33
N GLU A 40 -6.82 10.04 0.05
CA GLU A 40 -7.12 8.88 -0.81
C GLU A 40 -5.93 7.91 -0.90
N HIS A 41 -4.73 8.44 -1.11
CA HIS A 41 -3.50 7.64 -1.18
C HIS A 41 -3.18 6.91 0.13
N GLU A 42 -3.34 7.60 1.27
CA GLU A 42 -3.14 6.98 2.58
C GLU A 42 -4.21 5.93 2.91
N MET A 43 -5.46 6.15 2.48
CA MET A 43 -6.52 5.13 2.58
C MET A 43 -6.18 3.89 1.75
N GLU A 44 -5.77 4.08 0.48
CA GLU A 44 -5.37 2.97 -0.39
C GLU A 44 -4.26 2.14 0.27
N LYS A 45 -3.21 2.79 0.78
CA LYS A 45 -2.13 2.12 1.51
C LYS A 45 -2.60 1.38 2.76
N ALA A 46 -3.53 1.96 3.51
CA ALA A 46 -4.06 1.33 4.73
C ALA A 46 -4.79 0.02 4.39
N PHE A 47 -5.66 0.04 3.36
CA PHE A 47 -6.32 -1.18 2.88
C PHE A 47 -5.32 -2.21 2.38
N ALA A 48 -4.32 -1.76 1.64
CA ALA A 48 -3.23 -2.56 1.14
C ALA A 48 -2.45 -3.29 2.25
N PHE A 49 -2.10 -2.55 3.29
CA PHE A 49 -1.42 -3.07 4.46
C PHE A 49 -2.28 -4.09 5.20
N GLN A 50 -3.55 -3.75 5.44
CA GLN A 50 -4.49 -4.67 6.09
C GLN A 50 -4.66 -5.97 5.28
N ALA A 51 -4.82 -5.86 3.96
CA ALA A 51 -4.96 -7.02 3.08
C ALA A 51 -3.69 -7.88 2.97
N SER A 52 -2.53 -7.35 3.34
CA SER A 52 -1.26 -8.08 3.31
C SER A 52 -0.79 -8.58 4.68
N GLN A 53 -1.39 -8.08 5.78
CA GLN A 53 -0.90 -8.24 7.17
C GLN A 53 -0.62 -9.70 7.57
N ASP A 54 -1.51 -10.61 7.17
CA ASP A 54 -1.54 -12.00 7.56
C ASP A 54 -1.07 -12.96 6.45
N LYS A 55 -0.49 -12.44 5.36
CA LYS A 55 -0.11 -13.27 4.23
C LYS A 55 1.09 -14.16 4.58
N VAL A 56 0.83 -15.46 4.59
CA VAL A 56 1.81 -16.52 4.85
C VAL A 56 2.33 -17.10 3.53
N CYS A 57 3.64 -17.32 3.46
CA CYS A 57 4.23 -18.00 2.31
C CYS A 57 3.91 -19.50 2.36
N SER A 58 3.32 -20.05 1.29
CA SER A 58 2.98 -21.49 1.23
C SER A 58 4.18 -22.45 1.10
N ILE A 59 5.42 -21.95 1.02
CA ILE A 59 6.64 -22.76 0.93
C ILE A 59 7.37 -22.78 2.28
N CYS A 60 7.73 -21.62 2.82
CA CYS A 60 8.45 -21.53 4.10
C CYS A 60 7.53 -21.40 5.33
N MET A 61 6.22 -21.23 5.13
CA MET A 61 5.20 -21.09 6.19
C MET A 61 5.42 -19.89 7.13
N GLU A 62 6.19 -18.89 6.69
CA GLU A 62 6.43 -17.66 7.45
C GLU A 62 5.47 -16.55 7.02
N VAL A 63 5.08 -15.69 7.96
CA VAL A 63 4.37 -14.43 7.68
C VAL A 63 5.30 -13.49 6.93
N ILE A 64 4.89 -13.07 5.74
CA ILE A 64 5.79 -12.39 4.80
C ILE A 64 6.17 -11.00 5.31
N LEU A 65 5.23 -10.27 5.91
CA LEU A 65 5.48 -8.94 6.49
C LEU A 65 6.39 -8.96 7.72
N GLU A 66 6.53 -10.10 8.40
CA GLU A 66 7.40 -10.23 9.58
C GLU A 66 8.86 -10.49 9.21
N LYS A 67 9.17 -10.68 7.93
CA LYS A 67 10.54 -10.90 7.47
C LYS A 67 11.47 -9.72 7.81
N ALA A 68 12.74 -10.03 8.06
CA ALA A 68 13.71 -9.07 8.56
C ALA A 68 13.92 -7.88 7.61
N SER A 69 13.99 -8.13 6.30
CA SER A 69 14.27 -7.09 5.30
C SER A 69 13.02 -6.61 4.57
N ALA A 70 12.92 -5.31 4.31
CA ALA A 70 11.79 -4.74 3.57
C ALA A 70 11.66 -5.30 2.13
N SER A 71 12.77 -5.71 1.52
CA SER A 71 12.79 -6.31 0.19
C SER A 71 12.12 -7.69 0.14
N GLU A 72 12.13 -8.42 1.26
CA GLU A 72 11.52 -9.75 1.44
C GLU A 72 10.07 -9.71 1.94
N ARG A 73 9.60 -8.56 2.44
CA ARG A 73 8.20 -8.31 2.83
C ARG A 73 7.23 -8.15 1.65
N ARG A 74 7.65 -8.63 0.48
CA ARG A 74 6.87 -8.65 -0.76
C ARG A 74 6.56 -10.08 -1.12
N PHE A 75 5.44 -10.26 -1.80
CA PHE A 75 5.00 -11.57 -2.23
C PHE A 75 4.53 -11.53 -3.68
N GLY A 76 4.45 -12.71 -4.27
CA GLY A 76 3.80 -12.92 -5.54
C GLY A 76 2.69 -13.95 -5.41
N ILE A 77 1.73 -13.87 -6.33
CA ILE A 77 0.64 -14.83 -6.51
C ILE A 77 0.78 -15.41 -7.92
N LEU A 78 0.53 -16.70 -8.06
CA LEU A 78 0.54 -17.36 -9.37
C LEU A 78 -0.79 -17.14 -10.09
N SER A 79 -0.77 -17.00 -11.40
CA SER A 79 -1.99 -16.72 -12.18
C SER A 79 -3.08 -17.79 -12.07
N ASN A 80 -2.74 -19.01 -11.65
CA ASN A 80 -3.62 -20.16 -11.57
C ASN A 80 -4.01 -20.56 -10.14
N CYS A 81 -3.56 -19.84 -9.10
CA CYS A 81 -3.97 -20.08 -7.73
C CYS A 81 -3.77 -18.85 -6.82
N ASN A 82 -4.60 -18.72 -5.79
CA ASN A 82 -4.53 -17.62 -4.81
C ASN A 82 -3.47 -17.86 -3.71
N HIS A 83 -2.53 -18.77 -3.93
CA HIS A 83 -1.47 -19.04 -2.98
C HIS A 83 -0.46 -17.90 -2.98
N THR A 84 -0.01 -17.55 -1.79
CA THR A 84 0.94 -16.45 -1.60
C THR A 84 2.33 -17.02 -1.37
N TYR A 85 3.32 -16.43 -2.05
CA TYR A 85 4.72 -16.86 -1.93
C TYR A 85 5.62 -15.66 -1.68
N CYS A 86 6.54 -15.76 -0.72
CA CYS A 86 7.61 -14.78 -0.63
C CYS A 86 8.50 -14.85 -1.88
N LEU A 87 9.11 -13.72 -2.24
CA LEU A 87 9.86 -13.63 -3.50
C LEU A 87 11.07 -14.59 -3.55
N SER A 88 11.72 -14.87 -2.43
CA SER A 88 12.85 -15.79 -2.39
C SER A 88 12.43 -17.22 -2.70
N CYS A 89 11.37 -17.72 -2.04
CA CYS A 89 10.89 -19.08 -2.24
C CYS A 89 10.37 -19.32 -3.67
N ILE A 90 9.57 -18.41 -4.23
CA ILE A 90 9.04 -18.61 -5.58
C ILE A 90 10.12 -18.55 -6.66
N ARG A 91 11.15 -17.71 -6.46
CA ARG A 91 12.30 -17.65 -7.37
C ARG A 91 13.12 -18.93 -7.33
N GLN A 92 13.43 -19.44 -6.13
CA GLN A 92 14.15 -20.70 -5.97
C GLN A 92 13.37 -21.87 -6.58
N TRP A 93 12.06 -21.92 -6.32
CA TRP A 93 11.18 -22.96 -6.87
C TRP A 93 11.18 -22.97 -8.40
N ARG A 94 11.15 -21.79 -9.05
CA ARG A 94 11.26 -21.68 -10.53
C ARG A 94 12.64 -22.05 -11.08
N CYS A 95 13.71 -21.80 -10.31
CA CYS A 95 15.07 -22.16 -10.73
C CYS A 95 15.37 -23.66 -10.58
N ALA A 96 14.58 -24.40 -9.79
CA ALA A 96 14.70 -25.84 -9.67
C ALA A 96 14.25 -26.51 -10.99
N LYS A 97 15.23 -26.84 -11.85
CA LYS A 97 15.10 -27.45 -13.20
C LYS A 97 14.35 -28.80 -13.27
N GLN A 98 13.71 -29.27 -12.20
CA GLN A 98 13.10 -30.62 -12.15
C GLN A 98 11.62 -30.65 -12.54
N PHE A 99 10.98 -29.50 -12.71
CA PHE A 99 9.57 -29.42 -13.13
C PHE A 99 9.40 -28.44 -14.29
N GLU A 100 9.74 -28.87 -15.50
CA GLU A 100 9.28 -28.21 -16.74
C GLU A 100 7.77 -28.43 -16.88
N ASN A 101 6.98 -27.77 -16.04
CA ASN A 101 5.53 -27.68 -16.22
C ASN A 101 5.21 -26.29 -16.81
N PRO A 102 4.88 -26.19 -18.11
CA PRO A 102 4.70 -24.91 -18.81
C PRO A 102 3.58 -24.04 -18.23
N ILE A 103 2.72 -24.59 -17.36
CA ILE A 103 1.57 -23.90 -16.77
C ILE A 103 1.98 -22.87 -15.68
N ILE A 104 3.19 -22.97 -15.10
CA ILE A 104 3.53 -22.25 -13.84
C ILE A 104 4.39 -20.98 -14.07
N ASN A 105 4.53 -20.51 -15.31
CA ASN A 105 5.45 -19.42 -15.64
C ASN A 105 4.90 -18.00 -15.42
N ASN A 106 3.59 -17.82 -15.24
CA ASN A 106 2.99 -16.50 -15.03
C ASN A 106 2.95 -16.13 -13.54
N LEU A 107 3.98 -15.39 -13.09
CA LEU A 107 3.98 -14.73 -11.78
C LEU A 107 3.51 -13.31 -11.99
N ILE A 108 2.43 -12.94 -11.31
CA ILE A 108 2.08 -11.54 -11.20
C ILE A 108 2.84 -11.02 -9.99
N LEU A 109 3.92 -10.27 -10.26
CA LEU A 109 4.56 -9.48 -9.22
C LEU A 109 3.59 -8.35 -8.90
N ILE A 110 2.94 -8.45 -7.75
CA ILE A 110 2.16 -7.36 -7.19
C ILE A 110 3.21 -6.38 -6.62
N SER A 111 3.84 -5.62 -7.52
CA SER A 111 4.82 -4.58 -7.19
C SER A 111 4.05 -3.32 -6.82
N GLY A 112 3.69 -3.22 -5.56
CA GLY A 112 2.80 -2.19 -5.05
C GLY A 112 1.89 -2.87 -4.06
N LEU A 113 1.62 -2.24 -2.93
CA LEU A 113 0.88 -2.87 -1.84
C LEU A 113 -0.52 -3.37 -2.23
N VAL A 114 -1.03 -3.09 -3.43
CA VAL A 114 -2.38 -3.45 -3.87
C VAL A 114 -2.32 -3.99 -5.29
N GLN A 115 -2.84 -5.20 -5.47
CA GLN A 115 -3.85 -5.50 -6.49
C GLN A 115 -4.16 -6.99 -6.40
N ASN A 116 -4.97 -7.31 -5.40
CA ASN A 116 -6.18 -8.11 -5.53
C ASN A 116 -6.76 -8.24 -4.12
N ALA A 117 -7.61 -7.29 -3.76
CA ALA A 117 -8.81 -7.68 -3.04
C ALA A 117 -9.40 -8.86 -3.84
N VAL A 118 -9.56 -10.00 -3.18
CA VAL A 118 -10.26 -11.17 -3.75
C VAL A 118 -11.63 -10.75 -4.23
#